data_AF-A0A9E6D985-F1
#
_entry.id   AF-A0A9E6D985-F1
#
_cell.length_a   1.000
_cell.length_b   1.000
_cell.length_c   1.000
_cell.angle_alpha   90.00
_cell.angle_beta   90.00
_cell.angle_gamma   90.00
#
_symmetry.space_group_name_H-M   'P 1'
#
loop_
_entity.id
_entity.type
_entity.pdbx_description
1 polymer ?
#
loop_
_entity_poly.entity_id
_entity_poly.type
_entity_poly.pdbx_seq_one_letter_code
_entity_poly.pdbx_strand_id
1 'polypeptide(L)'
;MRKIILLASVFFILASCKKDRPKDIIKDFIEEVFLQKKYDKTKISQFLSPKEANSFDEISGKKEEYVKFLIDEYQKMFATQKSFEIVHHNDIDKRLIKGFRLKYDDFTFVYYIVSSNKIVGVFILEENKNSSFWIKSFCPMPWASQGGNIKPLILNELKNMEQTVW
;
A
#
# COMPACT_ATOMS: atom_id res chain seq x y z
N MET A 1 -41.87 -4.34 45.48
CA MET A 1 -41.36 -3.01 45.03
C MET A 1 -40.11 -2.66 45.81
N ARG A 2 -39.11 -2.06 45.13
CA ARG A 2 -37.68 -1.84 45.51
C ARG A 2 -36.84 -3.13 45.45
N LYS A 3 -35.66 -3.18 44.82
CA LYS A 3 -34.63 -2.17 44.56
C LYS A 3 -34.04 -2.26 43.15
N ILE A 4 -33.67 -1.09 42.60
CA ILE A 4 -32.80 -0.87 41.44
C ILE A 4 -31.34 -1.02 41.93
N ILE A 5 -30.42 -1.47 41.06
CA ILE A 5 -29.08 -0.88 40.77
C ILE A 5 -27.96 -1.92 40.53
N LEU A 6 -27.41 -1.81 39.31
CA LEU A 6 -26.05 -2.06 38.80
C LEU A 6 -25.37 -3.44 38.92
N LEU A 7 -24.99 -3.95 37.73
CA LEU A 7 -23.62 -4.34 37.35
C LEU A 7 -23.68 -4.59 35.83
N ALA A 8 -23.44 -3.63 34.93
CA ALA A 8 -22.26 -2.78 34.78
C ALA A 8 -20.95 -3.57 34.91
N SER A 9 -20.87 -4.72 34.23
CA SER A 9 -19.66 -5.54 34.13
C SER A 9 -19.53 -6.23 32.76
N VAL A 10 -19.80 -5.49 31.69
CA VAL A 10 -19.29 -5.80 30.35
C VAL A 10 -18.66 -4.52 29.79
N PHE A 11 -17.65 -4.02 30.51
CA PHE A 11 -16.79 -2.94 30.03
C PHE A 11 -15.38 -3.12 30.58
N PHE A 12 -14.77 -4.29 30.39
CA PHE A 12 -13.33 -4.48 30.58
C PHE A 12 -12.84 -5.71 29.80
N ILE A 13 -12.87 -5.61 28.47
CA ILE A 13 -11.77 -6.16 27.68
C ILE A 13 -11.23 -5.02 26.83
N LEU A 14 -10.25 -4.34 27.42
CA LEU A 14 -9.24 -3.59 26.70
C LEU A 14 -8.63 -4.49 25.63
N ALA A 15 -9.12 -4.40 24.41
CA ALA A 15 -8.22 -4.41 23.27
C ALA A 15 -8.07 -2.95 22.87
N SER A 16 -7.12 -2.26 23.50
CA SER A 16 -6.40 -1.21 22.80
C SER A 16 -5.67 -1.90 21.64
N CYS A 17 -6.40 -2.30 20.61
CA CYS A 17 -5.82 -2.41 19.30
C CYS A 17 -5.40 -0.99 18.99
N LYS A 18 -4.13 -0.65 19.24
CA LYS A 18 -3.47 0.37 18.44
C LYS A 18 -3.74 -0.08 17.01
N LYS A 19 -4.74 0.54 16.36
CA LYS A 19 -4.95 0.39 14.92
C LYS A 19 -3.57 0.56 14.32
N ASP A 20 -3.07 -0.46 13.63
CA ASP A 20 -1.84 -0.35 12.88
C ASP A 20 -2.20 0.49 11.66
N ARG A 21 -2.36 1.80 11.88
CA ARG A 21 -2.89 2.77 10.91
C ARG A 21 -2.17 2.68 9.56
N PRO A 22 -0.85 2.41 9.50
CA PRO A 22 -0.16 2.10 8.25
C PRO A 22 -0.71 0.89 7.49
N LYS A 23 -0.97 -0.23 8.17
CA LYS A 23 -1.50 -1.43 7.51
C LYS A 23 -2.96 -1.25 7.10
N ASP A 24 -3.74 -0.53 7.91
CA ASP A 24 -5.13 -0.22 7.63
C ASP A 24 -5.26 0.55 6.30
N ILE A 25 -4.47 1.61 6.09
CA ILE A 25 -4.55 2.37 4.83
C ILE A 25 -4.14 1.53 3.61
N ILE A 26 -3.15 0.65 3.75
CA ILE A 26 -2.73 -0.26 2.67
C ILE A 26 -3.86 -1.23 2.34
N LYS A 27 -4.51 -1.79 3.39
CA LYS A 27 -5.62 -2.70 3.22
C LYS A 27 -6.80 -2.03 2.51
N ASP A 28 -7.19 -0.83 2.97
CA ASP A 28 -8.26 -0.05 2.36
C ASP A 28 -7.93 0.28 0.89
N PHE A 29 -6.67 0.64 0.59
CA PHE A 29 -6.22 0.86 -0.78
C PHE A 29 -6.35 -0.40 -1.66
N ILE A 30 -5.93 -1.56 -1.16
CA ILE A 30 -6.05 -2.84 -1.90
C ILE A 30 -7.53 -3.11 -2.21
N GLU A 31 -8.41 -2.97 -1.22
CA GLU A 31 -9.85 -3.23 -1.37
C GLU A 31 -10.52 -2.26 -2.35
N GLU A 32 -10.22 -0.96 -2.25
CA GLU A 32 -10.84 0.09 -3.06
C GLU A 32 -10.21 0.32 -4.44
N VAL A 33 -8.97 -0.12 -4.67
CA VAL A 33 -8.27 0.09 -5.94
C VAL A 33 -8.00 -1.24 -6.64
N PHE A 34 -7.34 -2.19 -5.98
CA PHE A 34 -6.86 -3.41 -6.63
C PHE A 34 -7.88 -4.53 -6.72
N LEU A 35 -8.89 -4.57 -5.86
CA LEU A 35 -9.95 -5.59 -5.95
C LEU A 35 -11.17 -5.12 -6.75
N GLN A 36 -11.17 -3.87 -7.23
CA GLN A 36 -12.22 -3.34 -8.08
C GLN A 36 -12.07 -3.83 -9.53
N LYS A 37 -13.20 -3.96 -10.24
CA LYS A 37 -13.21 -4.43 -11.63
C LYS A 37 -12.78 -3.37 -12.66
N LYS A 38 -12.69 -2.10 -12.25
CA LYS A 38 -12.45 -0.98 -13.15
C LYS A 38 -11.48 -0.01 -12.52
N TYR A 39 -10.48 0.40 -13.30
CA TYR A 39 -9.60 1.50 -12.96
C TYR A 39 -10.41 2.79 -12.72
N ASP A 40 -10.22 3.39 -11.54
CA ASP A 40 -10.78 4.69 -11.17
C ASP A 40 -9.69 5.53 -10.52
N LYS A 41 -9.35 6.61 -11.20
CA LYS A 41 -8.32 7.55 -10.76
C LYS A 41 -8.68 8.23 -9.44
N THR A 42 -9.96 8.56 -9.26
CA THR A 42 -10.44 9.27 -8.07
C THR A 42 -10.29 8.43 -6.81
N LYS A 43 -10.44 7.11 -6.93
CA LYS A 43 -10.22 6.16 -5.84
C LYS A 43 -8.78 6.15 -5.38
N ILE A 44 -7.82 6.20 -6.31
CA ILE A 44 -6.40 6.25 -5.96
C ILE A 44 -6.09 7.57 -5.24
N SER A 45 -6.53 8.71 -5.82
CA SER A 45 -6.24 10.06 -5.30
C SER A 45 -6.71 10.28 -3.87
N GLN A 46 -7.77 9.60 -3.42
CA GLN A 46 -8.27 9.67 -2.04
C GLN A 46 -7.27 9.17 -0.99
N PHE A 47 -6.32 8.32 -1.38
CA PHE A 47 -5.29 7.78 -0.49
C PHE A 47 -3.96 8.54 -0.57
N LEU A 48 -3.87 9.55 -1.42
CA LEU A 48 -2.65 10.31 -1.68
C LEU A 48 -2.62 11.60 -0.86
N SER A 49 -1.43 12.12 -0.54
CA SER A 49 -1.32 13.46 0.03
C SER A 49 -1.81 14.50 -0.99
N PRO A 50 -2.26 15.71 -0.59
CA PRO A 50 -2.77 16.69 -1.53
C PRO A 50 -1.82 17.02 -2.69
N LYS A 51 -0.51 17.02 -2.42
CA LYS A 51 0.53 17.22 -3.45
C LYS A 51 0.60 16.06 -4.45
N GLU A 52 0.56 14.83 -3.94
CA GLU A 52 0.55 13.60 -4.73
C GLU A 52 -0.72 13.48 -5.56
N ALA A 53 -1.90 13.72 -4.94
CA ALA A 53 -3.21 13.69 -5.59
C ALA A 53 -3.30 14.66 -6.78
N ASN A 54 -2.93 15.94 -6.59
CA ASN A 54 -2.96 16.92 -7.68
C ASN A 54 -2.05 16.51 -8.85
N SER A 55 -0.84 16.02 -8.54
CA SER A 55 0.11 15.59 -9.57
C SER A 55 -0.39 14.36 -10.31
N PHE A 56 -0.99 13.41 -9.58
CA PHE A 56 -1.58 12.21 -10.13
C PHE A 56 -2.79 12.54 -11.01
N ASP A 57 -3.73 13.37 -10.54
CA ASP A 57 -4.95 13.77 -11.25
C ASP A 57 -4.68 14.44 -12.60
N GLU A 58 -3.50 15.03 -12.79
CA GLU A 58 -3.08 15.63 -14.06
C GLU A 58 -2.40 14.65 -15.03
N ILE A 59 -2.02 13.42 -14.61
CA ILE A 59 -1.40 12.45 -15.54
C ILE A 59 -2.40 11.99 -16.60
N SER A 60 -1.91 11.79 -17.82
CA SER A 60 -2.72 11.34 -18.97
C SER A 60 -1.86 10.56 -19.98
N GLY A 61 -2.51 9.92 -20.95
CA GLY A 61 -1.84 9.15 -22.01
C GLY A 61 -1.02 7.98 -21.47
N LYS A 62 0.19 7.80 -22.00
CA LYS A 62 1.10 6.68 -21.65
C LYS A 62 1.39 6.54 -20.16
N LYS A 63 1.40 7.67 -19.41
CA LYS A 63 1.63 7.65 -17.96
C LYS A 63 0.46 7.02 -17.21
N GLU A 64 -0.76 7.36 -17.63
CA GLU A 64 -1.96 6.76 -17.06
C GLU A 64 -2.09 5.29 -17.47
N GLU A 65 -1.76 4.95 -18.72
CA GLU A 65 -1.68 3.56 -19.18
C GLU A 65 -0.70 2.73 -18.36
N TYR A 66 0.46 3.30 -18.00
CA TYR A 66 1.42 2.64 -17.13
C TYR A 66 0.85 2.36 -15.74
N VAL A 67 0.16 3.33 -15.13
CA VAL A 67 -0.49 3.11 -13.82
C VAL A 67 -1.59 2.06 -13.91
N LYS A 68 -2.40 2.08 -14.98
CA LYS A 68 -3.41 1.04 -15.26
C LYS A 68 -2.75 -0.34 -15.33
N PHE A 69 -1.64 -0.45 -16.06
CA PHE A 69 -0.86 -1.69 -16.14
C PHE A 69 -0.42 -2.17 -14.74
N LEU A 70 0.11 -1.28 -13.89
CA LEU A 70 0.50 -1.67 -12.52
C LEU A 70 -0.68 -2.21 -11.70
N ILE A 71 -1.85 -1.57 -11.83
CA ILE A 71 -3.08 -2.00 -11.14
C ILE A 71 -3.57 -3.34 -11.68
N ASP A 72 -3.55 -3.53 -13.00
CA ASP A 72 -3.93 -4.79 -13.63
C ASP A 72 -3.03 -5.94 -13.19
N GLU A 73 -1.73 -5.71 -13.03
CA GLU A 73 -0.80 -6.71 -12.49
C GLU A 73 -1.12 -7.09 -11.05
N TYR A 74 -1.47 -6.10 -10.20
CA TYR A 74 -1.95 -6.36 -8.85
C TYR A 74 -3.29 -7.13 -8.86
N GLN A 75 -4.24 -6.76 -9.70
CA GLN A 75 -5.52 -7.45 -9.85
C GLN A 75 -5.35 -8.92 -10.22
N LYS A 76 -4.54 -9.21 -11.23
CA LYS A 76 -4.22 -10.58 -11.65
C LYS A 76 -3.58 -11.38 -10.52
N MET A 77 -2.65 -10.76 -9.80
CA MET A 77 -2.00 -11.35 -8.64
C MET A 77 -3.05 -11.70 -7.57
N PHE A 78 -3.82 -10.73 -7.07
CA PHE A 78 -4.81 -10.96 -6.01
C PHE A 78 -5.91 -11.95 -6.41
N ALA A 79 -6.29 -12.01 -7.69
CA ALA A 79 -7.27 -13.00 -8.17
C ALA A 79 -6.82 -14.46 -7.97
N THR A 80 -5.51 -14.71 -7.90
CA THR A 80 -4.94 -16.06 -7.75
C THR A 80 -4.51 -16.40 -6.33
N GLN A 81 -4.53 -15.43 -5.41
CA GLN A 81 -4.01 -15.61 -4.06
C GLN A 81 -5.11 -15.78 -3.02
N LYS A 82 -4.96 -16.81 -2.17
CA LYS A 82 -5.94 -17.13 -1.12
C LYS A 82 -5.84 -16.23 0.12
N SER A 83 -4.67 -15.67 0.38
CA SER A 83 -4.39 -14.80 1.52
C SER A 83 -3.10 -14.02 1.29
N PHE A 84 -2.97 -12.87 1.96
CA PHE A 84 -1.76 -12.07 2.01
C PHE A 84 -1.58 -11.47 3.41
N GLU A 85 -0.35 -11.08 3.72
CA GLU A 85 0.03 -10.35 4.92
C GLU A 85 0.68 -9.03 4.51
N ILE A 86 0.46 -7.99 5.31
CA ILE A 86 1.16 -6.70 5.17
C ILE A 86 2.22 -6.63 6.28
N VAL A 87 3.48 -6.63 5.90
CA VAL A 87 4.63 -6.73 6.82
C VAL A 87 5.48 -5.48 6.72
N HIS A 88 5.83 -4.87 7.86
CA HIS A 88 6.73 -3.73 7.88
C HIS A 88 8.17 -4.14 7.55
N HIS A 89 8.98 -3.25 6.98
CA HIS A 89 10.34 -3.57 6.55
C HIS A 89 11.23 -4.12 7.67
N ASN A 90 11.10 -3.63 8.88
CA ASN A 90 11.90 -4.12 10.01
C ASN A 90 11.49 -5.52 10.50
N ASP A 91 10.26 -5.94 10.18
CA ASP A 91 9.68 -7.20 10.67
C ASP A 91 9.73 -8.31 9.61
N ILE A 92 10.16 -8.00 8.38
CA ILE A 92 10.18 -8.99 7.30
C ILE A 92 11.29 -10.02 7.49
N ASP A 93 10.98 -11.27 7.13
CA ASP A 93 11.99 -12.31 7.03
C ASP A 93 13.07 -11.88 6.02
N LYS A 94 14.29 -11.64 6.52
CA LYS A 94 15.43 -11.20 5.73
C LYS A 94 15.74 -12.12 4.54
N ARG A 95 15.35 -13.39 4.60
CA ARG A 95 15.50 -14.34 3.49
C ARG A 95 14.67 -13.92 2.26
N LEU A 96 13.52 -13.28 2.47
CA LEU A 96 12.63 -12.80 1.40
C LEU A 96 13.20 -11.58 0.66
N ILE A 97 13.98 -10.74 1.35
CA ILE A 97 14.59 -9.52 0.78
C ILE A 97 16.06 -9.69 0.39
N LYS A 98 16.69 -10.84 0.67
CA LYS A 98 18.15 -11.04 0.50
C LYS A 98 18.66 -10.81 -0.93
N GLY A 99 17.84 -11.11 -1.95
CA GLY A 99 18.17 -10.91 -3.36
C GLY A 99 17.56 -9.65 -3.97
N PHE A 100 16.93 -8.81 -3.15
CA PHE A 100 16.12 -7.69 -3.58
C PHE A 100 16.69 -6.39 -2.99
N ARG A 101 16.85 -5.37 -3.84
CA ARG A 101 17.26 -4.04 -3.39
C ARG A 101 16.23 -2.99 -3.81
N LEU A 102 15.51 -2.45 -2.84
CA LEU A 102 14.72 -1.24 -3.03
C LEU A 102 15.68 -0.04 -3.12
N LYS A 103 15.67 0.69 -4.24
CA LYS A 103 16.38 1.97 -4.38
C LYS A 103 15.54 3.08 -3.76
N TYR A 104 15.51 3.10 -2.44
CA TYR A 104 14.83 4.10 -1.63
C TYR A 104 15.64 4.33 -0.35
N ASP A 105 15.71 5.57 0.12
CA ASP A 105 16.66 5.93 1.18
C ASP A 105 16.01 5.95 2.58
N ASP A 106 14.67 5.97 2.66
CA ASP A 106 13.93 6.03 3.92
C ASP A 106 13.07 4.77 4.13
N PHE A 107 13.50 3.87 5.00
CA PHE A 107 12.77 2.62 5.26
C PHE A 107 11.77 2.73 6.44
N THR A 108 11.54 3.93 6.97
CA THR A 108 10.71 4.14 8.18
C THR A 108 9.27 3.67 8.01
N PHE A 109 8.70 3.84 6.81
CA PHE A 109 7.32 3.43 6.50
C PHE A 109 7.26 2.64 5.20
N VAL A 110 8.14 1.66 5.06
CA VAL A 110 8.14 0.70 3.96
C VAL A 110 7.44 -0.58 4.40
N TYR A 111 6.45 -0.99 3.62
CA TYR A 111 5.64 -2.18 3.87
C TYR A 111 5.65 -3.11 2.66
N TYR A 112 5.66 -4.40 2.92
CA TYR A 112 5.64 -5.45 1.92
C TYR A 112 4.31 -6.19 1.97
N ILE A 113 3.76 -6.50 0.81
CA ILE A 113 2.71 -7.52 0.71
C ILE A 113 3.42 -8.85 0.54
N VAL A 114 3.15 -9.77 1.46
CA VAL A 114 3.70 -11.12 1.45
C VAL A 114 2.57 -12.12 1.23
N SER A 115 2.76 -13.04 0.31
CA SER A 115 1.86 -14.19 0.15
C SER A 115 2.63 -15.42 -0.27
N SER A 116 2.25 -16.56 0.30
CA SER A 116 2.91 -17.85 0.02
C SER A 116 4.44 -17.77 0.16
N ASN A 117 4.92 -17.07 1.18
CA ASN A 117 6.34 -16.78 1.44
C ASN A 117 7.07 -16.09 0.28
N LYS A 118 6.38 -15.20 -0.45
CA LYS A 118 6.97 -14.35 -1.49
C LYS A 118 6.51 -12.91 -1.29
N ILE A 119 7.41 -11.95 -1.53
CA ILE A 119 7.04 -10.54 -1.64
C ILE A 119 6.38 -10.36 -3.00
N VAL A 120 5.16 -9.82 -3.00
CA VAL A 120 4.37 -9.63 -4.22
C VAL A 120 4.10 -8.16 -4.51
N GLY A 121 4.32 -7.29 -3.53
CA GLY A 121 4.22 -5.85 -3.71
C GLY A 121 4.94 -5.09 -2.60
N VAL A 122 5.23 -3.83 -2.88
CA VAL A 122 5.78 -2.87 -1.90
C VAL A 122 4.93 -1.62 -1.87
N PHE A 123 4.73 -1.12 -0.66
CA PHE A 123 4.12 0.16 -0.34
C PHE A 123 5.11 1.04 0.39
N ILE A 124 5.12 2.31 0.03
CA ILE A 124 5.82 3.37 0.75
C ILE A 124 4.76 4.35 1.21
N LEU A 125 4.75 4.64 2.51
CA LEU A 125 3.81 5.57 3.10
C LEU A 125 4.50 6.88 3.48
N GLU A 126 3.71 7.94 3.57
CA GLU A 126 4.08 9.23 4.13
C GLU A 126 3.22 9.51 5.35
N GLU A 127 3.84 9.74 6.52
CA GLU A 127 3.12 10.15 7.73
C GLU A 127 2.70 11.63 7.62
N ASN A 128 1.48 11.94 8.06
CA ASN A 128 0.96 13.28 8.18
C ASN A 128 0.94 13.76 9.65
N LYS A 129 0.67 15.06 9.85
CA LYS A 129 0.75 15.72 11.17
C LYS A 129 -0.10 15.09 12.28
N ASN A 130 -1.11 14.28 11.95
CA ASN A 130 -2.03 13.65 12.90
C ASN A 130 -1.73 12.15 13.11
N SER A 131 -0.55 11.69 12.71
CA SER A 131 -0.18 10.27 12.65
C SER A 131 -1.18 9.44 11.84
N SER A 132 -1.73 10.05 10.79
CA SER A 132 -2.38 9.33 9.70
C SER A 132 -1.41 9.25 8.52
N PHE A 133 -1.68 8.35 7.59
CA PHE A 133 -0.75 8.02 6.51
C PHE A 133 -1.36 8.36 5.16
N TRP A 134 -0.50 8.59 4.18
CA TRP A 134 -0.83 8.64 2.76
C TRP A 134 -0.01 7.58 2.02
N ILE A 135 -0.55 7.05 0.93
CA ILE A 135 0.21 6.23 0.00
C ILE A 135 1.09 7.17 -0.84
N LYS A 136 2.40 6.94 -0.81
CA LYS A 136 3.39 7.69 -1.61
C LYS A 136 3.83 6.90 -2.85
N SER A 137 3.88 5.57 -2.72
CA SER A 137 4.23 4.66 -3.81
C SER A 137 3.61 3.29 -3.57
N PHE A 138 3.23 2.63 -4.66
CA PHE A 138 2.93 1.20 -4.71
C PHE A 138 3.59 0.58 -5.94
N CYS A 139 4.23 -0.57 -5.78
CA CYS A 139 4.98 -1.21 -6.87
C CYS A 139 4.82 -2.74 -6.81
N PRO A 140 4.23 -3.38 -7.84
CA PRO A 140 4.09 -4.82 -7.87
C PRO A 140 5.47 -5.46 -8.02
N MET A 141 5.64 -6.66 -7.47
CA MET A 141 6.92 -7.38 -7.49
C MET A 141 6.84 -8.75 -8.18
N PRO A 142 6.45 -8.82 -9.46
CA PRO A 142 6.47 -10.09 -10.18
C PRO A 142 7.89 -10.67 -10.34
N TRP A 143 8.96 -9.86 -10.19
CA TRP A 143 10.35 -10.27 -10.46
C TRP A 143 11.36 -10.02 -9.32
N ALA A 144 10.92 -9.73 -8.08
CA ALA A 144 11.86 -9.56 -6.96
C ALA A 144 12.72 -10.81 -6.69
N SER A 145 12.29 -11.98 -7.17
CA SER A 145 13.05 -13.23 -7.13
C SER A 145 14.22 -13.33 -8.11
N GLN A 146 14.38 -12.38 -9.05
CA GLN A 146 15.39 -12.45 -10.13
C GLN A 146 16.66 -11.62 -9.89
N GLY A 147 16.86 -11.04 -8.70
CA GLY A 147 18.11 -10.32 -8.39
C GLY A 147 18.17 -8.95 -9.08
N GLY A 148 17.34 -8.01 -8.64
CA GLY A 148 17.21 -6.70 -9.28
C GLY A 148 17.14 -5.54 -8.29
N ASN A 149 17.53 -4.36 -8.77
CA ASN A 149 17.26 -3.09 -8.09
C ASN A 149 15.88 -2.58 -8.52
N ILE A 150 14.95 -2.45 -7.58
CA ILE A 150 13.64 -1.86 -7.86
C ILE A 150 13.66 -0.41 -7.41
N LYS A 151 13.48 0.52 -8.36
CA LYS A 151 13.23 1.92 -8.04
C LYS A 151 11.71 2.09 -7.89
N PRO A 152 11.19 2.38 -6.69
CA PRO A 152 9.77 2.62 -6.51
C PRO A 152 9.35 3.86 -7.31
N LEU A 153 8.17 3.80 -7.92
CA LEU A 153 7.57 4.96 -8.57
C LEU A 153 6.93 5.85 -7.51
N ILE A 154 7.51 7.02 -7.24
CA ILE A 154 6.85 8.04 -6.42
C ILE A 154 5.76 8.68 -7.28
N LEU A 155 4.53 8.69 -6.78
CA LEU A 155 3.36 9.02 -7.62
C LEU A 155 3.39 10.47 -8.13
N ASN A 156 3.91 11.43 -7.35
CA ASN A 156 4.07 12.82 -7.76
C ASN A 156 5.13 13.02 -8.86
N GLU A 157 6.05 12.07 -9.03
CA GLU A 157 7.09 12.16 -10.05
C GLU A 157 6.53 11.83 -11.43
N LEU A 158 5.38 11.13 -11.51
CA LEU A 158 4.73 10.78 -12.78
C LEU A 158 4.47 12.02 -13.65
N LYS A 159 4.04 13.13 -13.05
CA LYS A 159 3.80 14.38 -13.78
C LYS A 159 5.06 14.84 -14.53
N ASN A 160 6.22 14.68 -13.93
CA ASN A 160 7.50 15.16 -14.44
C ASN A 160 8.33 14.10 -15.18
N MET A 161 7.91 12.82 -15.18
CA MET A 161 8.60 11.81 -15.98
C MET A 161 8.54 12.21 -17.46
N GLU A 162 9.71 12.36 -18.07
CA GLU A 162 9.81 12.46 -19.52
C GLU A 162 9.24 11.18 -20.13
N GLN A 163 8.60 11.30 -21.30
CA GLN A 163 8.01 10.17 -22.02
C GLN A 163 9.11 9.18 -22.43
N THR A 164 9.57 8.37 -21.49
CA THR A 164 10.39 7.21 -21.80
C THR A 164 9.43 6.19 -22.36
N VAL A 165 9.64 5.87 -23.64
CA VAL A 165 9.02 4.73 -24.30
C VAL A 165 9.52 3.50 -23.53
N TRP A 166 8.63 2.89 -22.74
CA TRP A 166 8.82 1.57 -22.15
C TRP A 166 7.95 0.58 -22.92
#